data_AF-A0A1D2M6M4-F1
#
_entry.id   AF-A0A1D2M6M4-F1
#
_cell.length_a   1.000
_cell.length_b   1.000
_cell.length_c   1.000
_cell.angle_alpha   90.00
_cell.angle_beta   90.00
_cell.angle_gamma   90.00
#
_symmetry.space_group_name_H-M   'P 1'
#
loop_
_entity.id
_entity.type
_entity.pdbx_description
1 polymer ?
#
loop_
_entity_poly.entity_id
_entity_poly.type
_entity_poly.pdbx_seq_one_letter_code
_entity_poly.pdbx_strand_id
1 'polypeptide(L)'
;MLSKINNIRTLRSWFHFGQNGRSCSFRYYDRGTVENLRRRYGQAEPPSYNLTAITAPVYIFWGEQDALITPPDIQRLASKLSPATLRGVYRVNDDTFNHYDFVVARDANVLVYKPLIELIKGFGDGVSTSK
;
A
#
# COMPACT_ATOMS: atom_id res chain seq x y z
N MET A 1 8.93 -24.51 -22.05
CA MET A 1 7.50 -24.50 -21.65
C MET A 1 7.24 -23.61 -20.44
N LEU A 2 8.04 -23.73 -19.36
CA LEU A 2 7.91 -22.93 -18.12
C LEU A 2 8.09 -21.40 -18.30
N SER A 3 8.90 -20.94 -19.25
CA SER A 3 9.10 -19.49 -19.49
C SER A 3 7.84 -18.76 -19.97
N LYS A 4 6.88 -19.47 -20.57
CA LYS A 4 5.60 -18.90 -21.02
C LYS A 4 4.63 -18.66 -19.86
N ILE A 5 4.76 -19.43 -18.77
CA ILE A 5 3.91 -19.30 -17.57
C ILE A 5 4.19 -17.96 -16.88
N ASN A 6 5.45 -17.50 -16.85
CA ASN A 6 5.84 -16.19 -16.32
C ASN A 6 5.39 -14.98 -17.17
N ASN A 7 4.81 -15.21 -18.35
CA ASN A 7 4.24 -14.18 -19.22
C ASN A 7 2.73 -14.02 -19.07
N ILE A 8 2.08 -14.88 -18.27
CA ILE A 8 0.68 -14.69 -17.91
C ILE A 8 0.62 -13.54 -16.90
N ARG A 9 -0.08 -12.46 -17.28
CA ARG A 9 -0.14 -11.21 -16.53
C ARG A 9 -0.57 -11.43 -15.06
N THR A 10 -1.55 -12.30 -14.84
CA THR A 10 -2.06 -12.66 -13.52
C THR A 10 -1.02 -13.39 -12.67
N LEU A 11 -0.32 -14.38 -13.23
CA LEU A 11 0.71 -15.12 -12.49
C LEU A 11 1.89 -14.23 -12.11
N ARG A 12 2.25 -13.29 -12.99
CA ARG A 12 3.29 -12.30 -12.69
C ARG A 12 2.94 -11.45 -11.47
N SER A 13 1.69 -11.03 -11.32
CA SER A 13 1.27 -10.27 -10.13
C SER A 13 1.41 -11.09 -8.84
N TRP A 14 0.99 -12.36 -8.87
CA TRP A 14 1.15 -13.27 -7.72
C TRP A 14 2.62 -13.51 -7.38
N PHE A 15 3.47 -13.76 -8.39
CA PHE A 15 4.91 -13.89 -8.16
C PHE A 15 5.52 -12.59 -7.63
N HIS A 16 5.06 -11.44 -8.11
CA HIS A 16 5.53 -10.16 -7.61
C HIS A 16 5.20 -9.96 -6.13
N PHE A 17 3.96 -10.31 -5.74
CA PHE A 17 3.54 -10.27 -4.35
C PHE A 17 4.45 -11.15 -3.48
N GLY A 18 4.72 -12.38 -3.93
CA GLY A 18 5.67 -13.28 -3.25
C GLY A 18 7.10 -12.73 -3.19
N GLN A 19 7.59 -12.05 -4.24
CA GLN A 19 8.90 -11.39 -4.24
C GLN A 19 8.98 -10.25 -3.21
N ASN A 20 7.92 -9.45 -3.10
CA ASN A 20 7.84 -8.36 -2.12
C ASN A 20 7.82 -8.91 -0.69
N GLY A 21 7.07 -9.98 -0.45
CA GLY A 21 7.06 -10.69 0.83
C GLY A 21 8.43 -11.27 1.20
N ARG A 22 9.09 -11.97 0.27
CA ARG A 22 10.42 -12.57 0.50
C ARG A 22 11.53 -11.54 0.70
N SER A 23 11.52 -10.45 -0.07
CA SER A 23 12.54 -9.40 0.03
C SER A 23 12.25 -8.39 1.13
N CYS A 24 11.09 -8.49 1.77
CA CYS A 24 10.56 -7.49 2.67
C CYS A 24 10.76 -6.09 2.08
N SER A 25 10.43 -5.84 0.81
CA SER A 25 10.64 -4.54 0.17
C SER A 25 9.57 -4.25 -0.86
N PHE A 26 9.22 -2.97 -1.00
CA PHE A 26 8.32 -2.50 -2.04
C PHE A 26 9.16 -2.00 -3.22
N ARG A 27 9.39 -2.89 -4.19
CA ARG A 27 10.33 -2.72 -5.30
C ARG A 27 9.74 -3.21 -6.62
N TYR A 28 10.39 -2.92 -7.74
CA TYR A 28 9.94 -3.42 -9.04
C TYR A 28 10.03 -4.95 -9.14
N TYR A 29 9.33 -5.54 -10.11
CA TYR A 29 9.35 -6.98 -10.36
C TYR A 29 10.75 -7.51 -10.67
N ASP A 30 11.19 -8.52 -9.92
CA ASP A 30 12.50 -9.13 -10.14
C ASP A 30 12.43 -10.14 -11.29
N ARG A 31 13.17 -9.88 -12.38
CA ARG A 31 13.27 -10.78 -13.55
C ARG A 31 14.52 -11.65 -13.54
N GLY A 32 15.30 -11.61 -12.46
CA GLY A 32 16.61 -12.22 -12.34
C GLY A 32 17.72 -11.30 -12.87
N THR A 33 18.92 -11.49 -12.32
CA THR A 33 20.09 -10.63 -12.50
C THR A 33 20.39 -10.26 -13.95
N VAL A 34 20.40 -11.23 -14.86
CA VAL A 34 20.78 -11.00 -16.27
C VAL A 34 19.78 -10.10 -16.99
N GLU A 35 18.47 -10.32 -16.81
CA GLU A 35 17.43 -9.51 -17.45
C GLU A 35 17.32 -8.14 -16.78
N ASN A 36 17.43 -8.06 -15.46
CA ASN A 36 17.44 -6.81 -14.70
C ASN A 36 18.58 -5.90 -15.18
N LEU A 37 19.80 -6.43 -15.26
CA LEU A 37 20.99 -5.68 -15.66
C LEU A 37 20.95 -5.26 -17.13
N ARG A 38 20.62 -6.19 -18.04
CA ARG A 38 20.77 -5.94 -19.49
C ARG A 38 19.60 -5.21 -20.15
N ARG A 39 18.38 -5.32 -19.60
CA ARG A 39 17.16 -4.90 -20.34
C ARG A 39 16.15 -4.10 -19.54
N ARG A 40 16.26 -3.99 -18.22
CA ARG A 40 15.20 -3.38 -17.40
C ARG A 40 15.66 -2.22 -16.54
N TYR A 41 16.67 -2.45 -15.71
CA TYR A 41 17.02 -1.54 -14.62
C TYR A 41 18.47 -1.06 -14.69
N GLY A 42 19.34 -1.74 -15.43
CA GLY A 42 20.78 -1.42 -15.44
C GLY A 42 21.51 -1.83 -14.15
N GLN A 43 20.85 -2.61 -13.28
CA GLN A 43 21.40 -3.13 -12.02
C GLN A 43 20.87 -4.55 -11.76
N ALA A 44 21.59 -5.32 -10.94
CA ALA A 44 21.27 -6.71 -10.65
C ALA A 44 19.92 -6.88 -9.93
N GLU A 45 19.69 -6.07 -8.90
CA GLU A 45 18.46 -6.08 -8.10
C GLU A 45 17.48 -5.02 -8.59
N PRO A 46 16.16 -5.26 -8.54
CA PRO A 46 15.18 -4.24 -8.90
C PRO A 46 15.21 -3.07 -7.90
N PRO A 47 15.08 -1.81 -8.37
CA PRO A 47 15.06 -0.64 -7.49
C PRO A 47 13.80 -0.60 -6.60
N SER A 48 13.86 0.10 -5.47
CA SER A 48 12.68 0.32 -4.62
C SER A 48 11.81 1.45 -5.16
N TYR A 49 10.50 1.40 -4.91
CA TYR A 49 9.63 2.54 -5.19
C TYR A 49 9.91 3.69 -4.21
N ASN A 50 10.05 4.91 -4.74
CA ASN A 50 10.29 6.08 -3.91
C ASN A 50 8.97 6.60 -3.32
N LEU A 51 8.63 6.17 -2.11
CA LEU A 51 7.39 6.60 -1.43
C LEU A 51 7.41 8.06 -0.97
N THR A 52 8.58 8.71 -0.91
CA THR A 52 8.66 10.16 -0.62
C THR A 52 8.26 11.01 -1.83
N ALA A 53 8.21 10.42 -3.03
CA ALA A 53 7.73 11.09 -4.24
C ALA A 53 6.19 11.12 -4.35
N ILE A 54 5.47 10.47 -3.42
CA ILE A 54 4.02 10.62 -3.32
C ILE A 54 3.73 12.06 -2.90
N THR A 55 2.84 12.73 -3.64
CA THR A 55 2.42 14.13 -3.37
C THR A 55 0.97 14.23 -2.89
N ALA A 56 0.17 13.20 -3.11
CA ALA A 56 -1.21 13.17 -2.64
C ALA A 56 -1.27 13.07 -1.10
N PRO A 57 -2.24 13.74 -0.44
CA PRO A 57 -2.53 13.50 0.97
C PRO A 57 -2.89 12.02 1.22
N VAL A 58 -2.27 11.40 2.23
CA VAL A 58 -2.47 9.98 2.56
C VAL A 58 -3.05 9.86 3.97
N TYR A 59 -4.16 9.14 4.08
CA TYR A 59 -4.75 8.69 5.34
C TYR A 59 -4.73 7.16 5.33
N ILE A 60 -4.22 6.53 6.39
CA ILE A 60 -4.10 5.07 6.48
C ILE A 60 -5.09 4.57 7.52
N PHE A 61 -6.02 3.70 7.12
CA PHE A 61 -6.88 2.95 8.04
C PHE A 61 -6.38 1.51 8.12
N TRP A 62 -6.32 0.94 9.33
CA TRP A 62 -5.81 -0.41 9.54
C TRP A 62 -6.53 -1.13 10.69
N GLY A 63 -6.68 -2.45 10.56
CA GLY A 63 -7.32 -3.32 11.56
C GLY A 63 -6.28 -4.09 12.37
N GLU A 64 -6.56 -4.37 13.64
CA GLU A 64 -5.59 -5.01 14.54
C GLU A 64 -5.31 -6.47 14.16
N GLN A 65 -6.34 -7.20 13.73
CA GLN A 65 -6.27 -8.62 13.44
C GLN A 65 -6.15 -8.91 11.94
N ASP A 66 -5.67 -7.95 11.15
CA ASP A 66 -5.46 -8.10 9.71
C ASP A 66 -4.35 -9.13 9.43
N ALA A 67 -4.76 -10.26 8.85
CA ALA A 67 -3.88 -11.38 8.57
C ALA A 67 -2.97 -11.16 7.34
N LEU A 68 -3.24 -10.16 6.50
CA LEU A 68 -2.45 -9.84 5.32
C LEU A 68 -1.51 -8.66 5.56
N ILE A 69 -1.94 -7.66 6.34
CA ILE A 69 -1.21 -6.42 6.59
C ILE A 69 -1.09 -6.20 8.09
N THR A 70 0.09 -6.47 8.64
CA THR A 70 0.30 -6.41 10.09
C THR A 70 0.54 -4.98 10.59
N PRO A 71 0.35 -4.68 11.89
CA PRO A 71 0.67 -3.35 12.45
C PRO A 71 2.12 -2.89 12.17
N PRO A 72 3.15 -3.75 12.25
CA PRO A 72 4.50 -3.40 11.80
C PRO A 72 4.59 -3.00 10.32
N ASP A 73 3.82 -3.60 9.42
CA ASP A 73 3.79 -3.22 8.01
C ASP A 73 3.22 -1.81 7.84
N ILE A 74 2.19 -1.45 8.62
CA ILE A 74 1.61 -0.11 8.66
C ILE A 74 2.63 0.92 9.13
N GLN A 75 3.33 0.64 10.24
CA GLN A 75 4.40 1.52 10.75
C GLN A 75 5.53 1.70 9.73
N ARG A 76 5.87 0.63 9.02
CA ARG A 76 6.88 0.66 7.97
C ARG A 76 6.44 1.44 6.75
N LEU A 77 5.18 1.35 6.34
CA LEU A 77 4.63 2.17 5.26
C LEU A 77 4.63 3.65 5.67
N ALA A 78 4.11 3.96 6.86
CA ALA A 78 4.02 5.31 7.38
C ALA A 78 5.41 5.99 7.47
N SER A 79 6.43 5.28 7.94
CA SER A 79 7.80 5.83 8.06
C SER A 79 8.51 6.08 6.73
N LYS A 80 8.03 5.51 5.61
CA LYS A 80 8.58 5.74 4.27
C LYS A 80 7.88 6.86 3.50
N LEU A 81 6.71 7.29 3.96
CA LEU A 81 5.99 8.42 3.38
C LEU A 81 6.62 9.74 3.81
N SER A 82 6.47 10.77 2.98
CA SER A 82 6.92 12.10 3.39
C SER A 82 6.03 12.63 4.53
N PRO A 83 6.60 13.36 5.52
CA PRO A 83 5.81 14.00 6.57
C PRO A 83 4.77 15.00 6.03
N ALA A 84 5.03 15.58 4.86
CA ALA A 84 4.10 16.52 4.21
C ALA A 84 2.85 15.82 3.63
N THR A 85 2.95 14.54 3.28
CA THR A 85 1.85 13.79 2.68
C THR A 85 1.07 12.93 3.66
N LEU A 86 1.70 12.39 4.70
CA LEU A 86 1.01 11.55 5.68
C LEU A 86 0.13 12.44 6.59
N ARG A 87 -1.19 12.35 6.43
CA ARG A 87 -2.15 13.17 7.18
C ARG A 87 -2.72 12.48 8.40
N GLY A 88 -2.71 11.15 8.44
CA GLY A 88 -3.11 10.40 9.62
C GLY A 88 -3.03 8.89 9.45
N VAL A 89 -2.90 8.19 10.59
CA VAL A 89 -2.88 6.73 10.70
C VAL A 89 -3.91 6.34 11.76
N TYR A 90 -4.96 5.65 11.35
CA TYR A 90 -6.15 5.38 12.16
C TYR A 90 -6.30 3.87 12.32
N ARG A 91 -6.19 3.41 13.56
CA ARG A 91 -6.60 2.05 13.92
C ARG A 91 -8.12 2.02 13.95
N VAL A 92 -8.72 1.01 13.32
CA VAL A 92 -10.15 0.74 13.45
C VAL A 92 -10.45 0.34 14.90
N ASN A 93 -11.48 0.93 15.50
CA ASN A 93 -11.84 0.71 16.91
C ASN A 93 -12.60 -0.62 17.10
N ASP A 94 -11.96 -1.71 16.70
CA ASP A 94 -12.38 -3.10 16.89
C ASP A 94 -11.12 -3.97 16.83
N ASP A 95 -10.85 -4.67 17.93
CA ASP A 95 -9.66 -5.51 18.10
C ASP A 95 -9.70 -6.76 17.20
N THR A 96 -10.87 -7.13 16.69
CA THR A 96 -11.07 -8.29 15.81
C THR A 96 -11.07 -7.94 14.32
N PHE A 97 -11.00 -6.64 13.99
CA PHE A 97 -11.12 -6.16 12.62
C PHE A 97 -9.97 -6.65 11.74
N ASN A 98 -10.31 -7.35 10.67
CA ASN A 98 -9.39 -8.01 9.75
C ASN A 98 -9.48 -7.40 8.33
N HIS A 99 -8.71 -7.92 7.39
CA HIS A 99 -8.55 -7.39 6.03
C HIS A 99 -9.86 -7.29 5.25
N TYR A 100 -10.72 -8.30 5.35
CA TYR A 100 -11.96 -8.36 4.58
C TYR A 100 -13.05 -7.47 5.19
N ASP A 101 -12.95 -7.14 6.48
CA ASP A 101 -13.96 -6.38 7.22
C ASP A 101 -14.10 -4.96 6.68
N PHE A 102 -13.03 -4.40 6.09
CA PHE A 102 -13.07 -3.14 5.35
C PHE A 102 -14.09 -3.12 4.20
N VAL A 103 -14.52 -4.27 3.71
CA VAL A 103 -15.46 -4.41 2.59
C VAL A 103 -16.80 -5.02 3.03
N VAL A 104 -16.78 -6.01 3.92
CA VAL A 104 -17.97 -6.85 4.20
C VAL A 104 -18.52 -6.74 5.63
N ALA A 105 -17.80 -6.10 6.56
CA ALA A 105 -18.28 -6.03 7.93
C ALA A 105 -19.56 -5.18 8.02
N ARG A 106 -20.50 -5.65 8.84
CA ARG A 106 -21.83 -5.01 8.98
C ARG A 106 -21.74 -3.59 9.54
N ASP A 107 -20.71 -3.33 10.33
CA ASP A 107 -20.41 -2.10 11.03
C ASP A 107 -19.27 -1.29 10.39
N ALA A 108 -18.74 -1.72 9.23
CA ALA A 108 -17.75 -0.95 8.47
C ALA A 108 -18.23 0.47 8.14
N ASN A 109 -19.55 0.65 7.99
CA ASN A 109 -20.17 1.96 7.81
C ASN A 109 -19.90 2.93 8.98
N VAL A 110 -19.87 2.43 10.21
CA VAL A 110 -19.62 3.23 11.41
C VAL A 110 -18.13 3.29 11.74
N LEU A 111 -17.45 2.15 11.68
CA LEU A 111 -16.07 2.01 12.13
C LEU A 111 -15.04 2.60 11.14
N VAL A 112 -15.36 2.63 9.84
CA VAL A 112 -14.44 3.09 8.79
C VAL A 112 -15.04 4.22 7.96
N TYR A 113 -16.23 4.02 7.38
CA TYR A 113 -16.72 4.91 6.33
C TYR A 113 -17.19 6.27 6.86
N LYS A 114 -17.86 6.33 8.02
CA LYS A 114 -18.23 7.60 8.66
C LYS A 114 -16.99 8.48 8.95
N PRO A 115 -15.96 8.00 9.68
CA PRO A 115 -14.71 8.75 9.86
C PRO A 115 -14.05 9.17 8.54
N LEU A 116 -14.02 8.27 7.55
CA LEU A 116 -13.46 8.58 6.23
C LEU A 116 -14.19 9.73 5.54
N ILE A 117 -15.53 9.73 5.56
CA ILE A 117 -16.36 10.78 4.96
C ILE A 117 -16.14 12.12 5.69
N GLU A 118 -16.00 12.10 7.02
CA GLU A 118 -15.70 13.30 7.80
C GLU A 118 -14.34 13.90 7.43
N LEU A 119 -13.31 13.06 7.25
CA LEU A 119 -12.00 13.50 6.75
C LEU A 119 -12.09 14.13 5.35
N ILE A 120 -12.87 13.53 4.44
CA ILE A 120 -13.07 14.05 3.09
C ILE A 120 -13.78 15.41 3.12
N LYS A 121 -14.81 15.56 3.96
CA LYS A 121 -15.52 16.84 4.13
C LYS A 121 -14.60 17.92 4.69
N GLY A 122 -13.86 17.62 5.76
CA GLY A 122 -12.92 18.56 6.37
C GLY A 122 -11.77 18.98 5.43
N PHE A 123 -11.43 18.16 4.42
CA PHE A 123 -10.49 18.55 3.38
C PHE A 123 -11.05 19.66 2.46
N GLY A 124 -12.35 19.62 2.16
CA GLY A 124 -13.02 20.63 1.33
C GLY A 124 -13.13 22.01 1.99
N ASP A 125 -13.28 22.04 3.31
CA ASP A 125 -13.46 23.28 4.08
C ASP A 125 -12.16 24.08 4.26
N GLY A 126 -11.00 23.48 3.97
CA GLY A 126 -9.68 24.13 3.95
C GLY A 126 -9.29 24.79 2.61
N VAL A 127 -10.09 24.60 1.55
CA VAL A 127 -9.90 25.24 0.25
C VAL A 127 -10.71 26.53 0.21
N SER A 128 -10.29 27.52 1.00
CA SER A 128 -10.67 28.91 0.74
C SER A 128 -10.14 29.28 -0.64
N THR A 129 -11.04 29.33 -1.62
CA THR A 129 -10.77 29.91 -2.93
C THR A 129 -10.42 31.38 -2.72
N SER A 130 -9.12 31.70 -2.76
CA SER A 130 -8.68 33.04 -3.11
C SER A 130 -9.20 33.31 -4.53
N LYS A 131 -10.20 34.20 -4.60
CA LYS A 131 -10.34 35.11 -5.74
C LYS A 131 -9.14 36.05 -5.77
#